data_AF-A0A1G1WV28-F1
#
_entry.id   AF-A0A1G1WV28-F1
#
_cell.length_a   1.000
_cell.length_b   1.000
_cell.length_c   1.000
_cell.angle_alpha   90.00
_cell.angle_beta   90.00
_cell.angle_gamma   90.00
#
_symmetry.space_group_name_H-M   'P 1'
#
loop_
_entity.id
_entity.type
_entity.pdbx_description
1 polymer ?
#
loop_
_entity_poly.entity_id
_entity_poly.type
_entity_poly.pdbx_seq_one_letter_code
_entity_poly.pdbx_strand_id
1 'polypeptide(L)'
;MSEDLVSNLFNGLYLLFNHNSVVLAYFCGLVISALISLFRPSRLAFLFTLAFGVLAFGYEYDKHLIEPLREQTLATIAPTPGTHLKAARLISLFLSELLPVFLFILGWGLLFVGIFLATWKKKD
;
A
#
# COMPACT_ATOMS: atom_id res chain seq x y z
N MET A 1 18.22 -9.67 -33.04
CA MET A 1 16.89 -9.82 -32.40
C MET A 1 15.84 -9.59 -33.47
N SER A 2 14.78 -10.39 -33.54
CA SER A 2 13.67 -10.10 -34.46
C SER A 2 12.98 -8.80 -34.03
N GLU A 3 12.55 -8.00 -35.00
CA GLU A 3 11.85 -6.73 -34.74
C GLU A 3 10.57 -6.95 -33.89
N ASP A 4 9.91 -8.08 -34.10
CA ASP A 4 8.77 -8.52 -33.31
C ASP A 4 9.10 -8.74 -31.82
N LEU A 5 10.27 -9.32 -31.51
CA LEU A 5 10.69 -9.55 -30.12
C LEU A 5 10.96 -8.22 -29.41
N VAL A 6 11.55 -7.25 -30.10
CA VAL A 6 11.79 -5.90 -29.55
C VAL A 6 10.46 -5.20 -29.27
N SER A 7 9.53 -5.20 -30.22
CA SER A 7 8.20 -4.59 -30.07
C SER A 7 7.41 -5.23 -28.92
N ASN A 8 7.38 -6.56 -28.85
CA ASN A 8 6.68 -7.29 -27.79
C ASN A 8 7.31 -7.06 -26.41
N LEU A 9 8.64 -6.94 -26.32
CA LEU A 9 9.32 -6.59 -25.07
C LEU A 9 8.94 -5.19 -24.58
N PHE A 10 8.98 -4.19 -25.47
CA PHE A 10 8.58 -2.82 -25.13
C PHE A 10 7.12 -2.74 -24.68
N ASN A 11 6.22 -3.41 -25.40
CA ASN A 11 4.80 -3.45 -25.02
C ASN A 11 4.59 -4.13 -23.66
N GLY A 12 5.29 -5.25 -23.41
CA GLY A 12 5.24 -5.94 -22.12
C GLY A 12 5.73 -5.05 -20.96
N LEU A 13 6.85 -4.34 -21.13
CA LEU A 13 7.36 -3.40 -20.15
C LEU A 13 6.39 -2.23 -19.90
N TYR A 14 5.81 -1.68 -20.97
CA TYR A 14 4.83 -0.61 -20.87
C TYR A 14 3.58 -1.06 -20.09
N LEU A 15 3.04 -2.24 -20.38
CA LEU A 15 1.89 -2.79 -19.68
C LEU A 15 2.19 -3.05 -18.20
N LEU A 16 3.37 -3.61 -17.90
CA LEU A 16 3.82 -3.85 -16.53
C LEU A 16 3.94 -2.54 -15.75
N PHE A 17 4.54 -1.51 -16.35
CA PHE A 17 4.66 -0.20 -15.73
C PHE A 17 3.29 0.45 -15.52
N ASN A 18 2.44 0.47 -16.54
CA ASN A 18 1.12 1.08 -16.47
C ASN A 18 0.27 0.45 -15.36
N HIS A 19 0.30 -0.89 -15.26
CA HIS A 19 -0.45 -1.66 -14.27
C HIS A 19 0.08 -1.54 -12.82
N ASN A 20 1.33 -1.11 -12.63
CA ASN A 20 1.98 -1.01 -11.33
C ASN A 20 2.52 0.40 -11.03
N SER A 21 2.14 1.40 -11.82
CA SER A 21 2.65 2.76 -11.74
C SER A 21 2.44 3.38 -10.35
N VAL A 22 1.29 3.12 -9.72
CA VAL A 22 0.96 3.61 -8.38
C VAL A 22 1.86 2.99 -7.31
N VAL A 23 2.02 1.66 -7.26
CA VAL A 23 2.90 1.03 -6.27
C VAL A 23 4.36 1.40 -6.51
N LEU A 24 4.79 1.55 -7.77
CA LEU A 24 6.13 2.01 -8.09
C LEU A 24 6.36 3.43 -7.56
N ALA A 25 5.37 4.33 -7.67
CA ALA A 25 5.48 5.67 -7.10
C ALA A 25 5.60 5.64 -5.57
N TYR A 26 4.77 4.85 -4.88
CA TYR A 26 4.86 4.70 -3.42
C TYR A 26 6.18 4.03 -2.99
N PHE A 27 6.63 3.02 -3.72
CA PHE A 27 7.89 2.33 -3.47
C PHE A 27 9.09 3.25 -3.67
N CYS A 28 9.13 4.05 -4.74
CA CYS A 28 10.15 5.07 -4.95
C CYS A 28 10.16 6.09 -3.81
N GLY A 29 8.97 6.55 -3.38
CA GLY A 29 8.83 7.44 -2.22
C GLY A 29 9.42 6.83 -0.96
N LEU A 30 9.08 5.56 -0.67
CA LEU A 30 9.59 4.79 0.46
C LEU A 30 11.12 4.66 0.44
N VAL A 31 11.69 4.26 -0.70
CA VAL A 31 13.14 4.09 -0.85
C VAL A 31 13.85 5.42 -0.63
N ILE A 32 13.41 6.49 -1.29
CA ILE A 32 14.01 7.83 -1.15
C ILE A 32 13.92 8.31 0.29
N SER A 33 12.74 8.24 0.93
CA SER A 33 12.58 8.70 2.30
C SER A 33 13.35 7.84 3.30
N ALA A 34 13.46 6.52 3.07
CA ALA A 34 14.23 5.63 3.92
C ALA A 34 15.73 5.94 3.84
N LEU A 35 16.25 6.15 2.63
CA LEU A 35 17.65 6.56 2.44
C LEU A 35 17.91 7.91 3.11
N ILE A 36 17.03 8.90 2.95
CA ILE A 36 17.15 10.19 3.64
C ILE A 36 17.09 9.97 5.16
N SER A 37 16.18 9.14 5.66
CA SER A 37 16.05 8.86 7.09
C SER A 37 17.28 8.16 7.67
N LEU A 38 18.00 7.37 6.87
CA LEU A 38 19.22 6.68 7.30
C LEU A 38 20.43 7.61 7.31
N PHE A 39 20.62 8.41 6.25
CA PHE A 39 21.80 9.28 6.11
C PHE A 39 21.65 10.64 6.79
N ARG A 40 20.42 11.16 6.88
CA ARG A 40 20.07 12.43 7.52
C ARG A 40 18.79 12.27 8.33
N PRO A 41 18.87 11.58 9.49
CA PRO A 41 17.69 11.27 10.29
C PRO A 41 16.94 12.55 10.65
N SER A 42 15.72 12.65 10.14
CA SER A 42 14.80 13.74 10.44
C SER A 42 13.42 13.17 10.68
N ARG A 43 12.64 13.84 11.55
CA ARG A 43 11.27 13.41 11.85
C ARG A 43 10.41 13.34 10.59
N LEU A 44 10.61 14.27 9.66
CA LEU A 44 9.90 14.28 8.38
C LEU A 44 10.28 13.07 7.52
N ALA A 45 11.58 12.77 7.37
CA ALA A 45 12.01 11.62 6.57
C ALA A 45 11.48 10.29 7.14
N PHE A 46 11.46 10.16 8.47
CA PHE A 46 10.87 9.00 9.13
C PHE A 46 9.35 8.90 8.90
N LEU A 47 8.62 10.00 9.06
CA LEU A 47 7.17 10.04 8.81
C LEU A 47 6.84 9.72 7.35
N PHE A 48 7.63 10.22 6.40
CA PHE A 48 7.46 9.92 4.98
C PHE A 48 7.76 8.44 4.69
N THR A 49 8.78 7.87 5.35
CA THR A 49 9.09 6.44 5.24
C THR A 49 7.93 5.59 5.71
N LEU A 50 7.36 5.90 6.89
CA LEU A 50 6.16 5.22 7.37
C LEU A 50 4.97 5.42 6.44
N ALA A 51 4.74 6.64 5.96
CA ALA A 51 3.62 6.97 5.11
C ALA A 51 3.66 6.22 3.77
N PHE A 52 4.79 6.29 3.05
CA PHE A 52 4.96 5.57 1.80
C PHE A 52 5.01 4.06 2.00
N GLY A 53 5.52 3.58 3.14
CA GLY A 53 5.46 2.16 3.51
C GLY A 53 4.03 1.67 3.68
N VAL A 54 3.20 2.44 4.40
CA VAL A 54 1.76 2.13 4.57
C VAL A 54 1.02 2.22 3.23
N LEU A 55 1.29 3.22 2.39
CA LEU A 55 0.64 3.36 1.08
C LEU A 55 1.03 2.22 0.12
N ALA A 56 2.32 1.86 0.05
CA ALA A 56 2.80 0.74 -0.75
C ALA A 56 2.20 -0.59 -0.27
N PHE A 57 2.23 -0.83 1.05
CA PHE A 57 1.61 -2.01 1.64
C PHE A 57 0.10 -2.04 1.41
N GLY A 58 -0.60 -0.93 1.60
CA GLY A 58 -2.05 -0.84 1.39
C GLY A 58 -2.46 -1.14 -0.05
N TYR A 59 -1.67 -0.67 -1.03
CA TYR A 59 -1.90 -1.00 -2.43
C TYR A 59 -1.71 -2.49 -2.74
N GLU A 60 -0.60 -3.08 -2.28
CA GLU A 60 -0.34 -4.51 -2.46
C GLU A 60 -1.34 -5.38 -1.68
N TYR A 61 -1.80 -4.88 -0.52
CA TYR A 61 -2.81 -5.53 0.29
C TYR A 61 -4.12 -5.66 -0.49
N ASP A 62 -4.62 -4.54 -1.01
CA ASP A 62 -5.87 -4.50 -1.79
C ASP A 62 -5.79 -5.35 -3.06
N LYS A 63 -4.63 -5.33 -3.72
CA LYS A 63 -4.43 -6.00 -5.01
C LYS A 63 -4.20 -7.51 -4.91
N HIS A 64 -3.47 -7.98 -3.90
CA HIS A 64 -2.98 -9.36 -3.86
C HIS A 64 -3.27 -10.10 -2.56
N LEU A 65 -3.47 -9.41 -1.43
CA LEU A 65 -3.58 -10.08 -0.12
C LEU A 65 -5.02 -10.23 0.37
N ILE A 66 -5.92 -9.32 -0.03
CA ILE A 66 -7.26 -9.21 0.53
C ILE A 66 -8.10 -10.48 0.36
N GLU A 67 -8.09 -11.05 -0.85
CA GLU A 67 -8.86 -12.23 -1.22
C GLU A 67 -8.36 -13.50 -0.52
N PRO A 68 -7.07 -13.89 -0.65
CA PRO A 68 -6.59 -15.10 0.00
C PRO A 68 -6.69 -15.00 1.52
N LEU A 69 -6.44 -13.83 2.11
CA LEU A 69 -6.58 -13.62 3.54
C LEU A 69 -8.03 -13.78 4.00
N ARG A 70 -8.98 -13.23 3.24
CA ARG A 70 -10.41 -13.38 3.52
C ARG A 70 -10.85 -14.82 3.43
N GLU A 71 -10.52 -15.52 2.35
CA GLU A 71 -10.88 -16.92 2.14
C GLU A 71 -10.34 -17.81 3.27
N GLN A 72 -9.07 -17.67 3.63
CA GLN A 72 -8.44 -18.41 4.72
C GLN A 72 -9.09 -18.10 6.09
N THR A 73 -9.39 -16.83 6.35
CA THR A 73 -10.00 -16.40 7.60
C THR A 73 -11.44 -16.92 7.72
N LEU A 74 -12.21 -16.87 6.63
CA LEU A 74 -13.58 -17.38 6.58
C LEU A 74 -13.63 -18.91 6.70
N ALA A 75 -12.72 -19.63 6.03
CA ALA A 75 -12.60 -21.08 6.17
C ALA A 75 -12.31 -21.52 7.61
N THR A 76 -11.58 -20.68 8.37
CA THR A 76 -11.25 -20.94 9.78
C THR A 76 -12.43 -20.66 10.72
N ILE A 77 -13.21 -19.60 10.45
CA ILE A 77 -14.23 -19.09 11.39
C ILE A 77 -15.64 -19.65 11.09
N ALA A 78 -15.92 -19.99 9.84
CA ALA A 78 -17.15 -20.61 9.40
C ALA A 78 -16.84 -21.84 8.54
N PRO A 79 -16.24 -22.90 9.13
CA PRO A 79 -15.86 -24.11 8.38
C PRO A 79 -17.07 -24.85 7.80
N THR A 80 -18.27 -24.62 8.34
CA THR A 80 -19.52 -25.17 7.82
C THR A 80 -20.39 -24.07 7.20
N PRO A 81 -21.02 -24.31 6.03
CA PRO A 81 -21.93 -23.35 5.41
C PRO A 81 -23.07 -22.96 6.36
N GLY A 82 -23.24 -21.65 6.63
CA GLY A 82 -24.32 -21.11 7.46
C GLY A 82 -23.97 -20.87 8.94
N THR A 83 -22.80 -21.32 9.42
CA THR A 83 -22.33 -21.02 10.79
C THR A 83 -21.75 -19.60 10.88
N HIS A 84 -21.98 -18.92 12.01
CA HIS A 84 -21.38 -17.61 12.33
C HIS A 84 -21.51 -16.51 11.24
N LEU A 85 -22.65 -16.46 10.53
CA LEU A 85 -22.90 -15.51 9.41
C LEU A 85 -22.61 -14.04 9.75
N LYS A 86 -22.91 -13.61 10.98
CA LYS A 86 -22.63 -12.23 11.42
C LYS A 86 -21.12 -11.95 11.52
N ALA A 87 -20.36 -12.89 12.08
CA ALA A 87 -18.91 -12.76 12.20
C ALA A 87 -18.24 -12.81 10.82
N ALA A 88 -18.65 -13.75 9.96
CA ALA A 88 -18.18 -13.84 8.57
C ALA A 88 -18.40 -12.54 7.79
N ARG A 89 -19.60 -11.94 7.91
CA ARG A 89 -19.89 -10.63 7.29
C ARG A 89 -19.02 -9.51 7.86
N LEU A 90 -18.84 -9.46 9.17
CA LEU A 90 -18.03 -8.42 9.81
C LEU A 90 -16.56 -8.50 9.37
N ILE A 91 -16.01 -9.71 9.30
CA ILE A 91 -14.63 -9.96 8.86
C ILE A 91 -14.46 -9.60 7.39
N SER A 92 -15.41 -10.03 6.55
CA SER A 92 -15.39 -9.68 5.13
C SER A 92 -15.42 -8.16 4.94
N LEU A 93 -16.32 -7.45 5.64
CA LEU A 93 -16.38 -5.99 5.60
C LEU A 93 -15.09 -5.34 6.10
N PHE A 94 -14.55 -5.83 7.22
CA PHE A 94 -13.33 -5.28 7.81
C PHE A 94 -12.12 -5.44 6.90
N LEU A 95 -11.87 -6.67 6.41
CA LEU A 95 -10.71 -6.96 5.57
C LEU A 95 -10.87 -6.38 4.16
N SER A 96 -12.07 -6.49 3.57
CA SER A 96 -12.30 -6.09 2.17
C SER A 96 -12.55 -4.61 1.95
N GLU A 97 -13.06 -3.88 2.95
CA GLU A 97 -13.44 -2.47 2.77
C GLU A 97 -12.76 -1.57 3.80
N LEU A 98 -12.87 -1.88 5.09
CA LEU A 98 -12.42 -0.95 6.13
C LEU A 98 -10.90 -0.83 6.17
N LEU A 99 -10.18 -1.96 6.09
CA LEU A 99 -8.73 -1.98 6.22
C LEU A 99 -8.01 -1.29 5.05
N PRO A 100 -8.37 -1.51 3.76
CA PRO A 100 -7.77 -0.76 2.65
C PRO A 100 -7.98 0.75 2.78
N VAL A 101 -9.21 1.18 3.10
CA VAL A 101 -9.54 2.60 3.29
C VAL A 101 -8.77 3.19 4.47
N PHE A 102 -8.69 2.46 5.58
CA PHE A 102 -7.91 2.88 6.74
C PHE A 102 -6.43 3.04 6.41
N LEU A 103 -5.81 2.08 5.70
CA LEU A 103 -4.41 2.15 5.29
C LEU A 103 -4.18 3.34 4.35
N PHE A 104 -5.07 3.58 3.40
CA PHE A 104 -4.99 4.73 2.49
C PHE A 104 -5.03 6.06 3.25
N ILE A 105 -6.02 6.24 4.14
CA ILE A 105 -6.18 7.46 4.94
C ILE A 105 -4.98 7.64 5.90
N LEU A 106 -4.52 6.56 6.54
CA LEU A 106 -3.38 6.59 7.44
C LEU A 106 -2.10 7.02 6.70
N GLY A 107 -1.85 6.43 5.53
CA GLY A 107 -0.68 6.74 4.71
C GLY A 107 -0.66 8.23 4.30
N TRP A 108 -1.74 8.73 3.72
CA TRP A 108 -1.84 10.15 3.36
C TRP A 108 -1.83 11.07 4.59
N GLY A 109 -2.50 10.68 5.67
CA GLY A 109 -2.52 11.42 6.93
C GLY A 109 -1.11 11.62 7.48
N LEU A 110 -0.27 10.58 7.47
CA LEU A 110 1.12 10.66 7.89
C LEU A 110 1.95 11.60 7.01
N LEU A 111 1.73 11.61 5.69
CA LEU A 111 2.37 12.58 4.78
C LEU A 111 2.00 14.01 5.18
N PHE A 112 0.69 14.31 5.32
CA PHE A 112 0.21 15.64 5.66
C PHE A 112 0.71 16.11 7.03
N VAL A 113 0.68 15.22 8.04
CA VAL A 113 1.23 15.52 9.37
C VAL A 113 2.73 15.80 9.29
N GLY A 114 3.49 15.03 8.51
CA GLY A 114 4.92 15.25 8.30
C GLY A 114 5.22 16.62 7.69
N ILE A 115 4.47 17.01 6.66
CA ILE A 115 4.59 18.33 6.02
C ILE A 115 4.23 19.44 7.02
N PHE A 116 3.09 19.31 7.71
CA PHE A 116 2.62 20.29 8.67
C PHE A 116 3.66 20.55 9.78
N LEU A 117 4.18 19.49 10.39
CA LEU A 117 5.19 19.60 11.45
C LEU A 117 6.49 20.26 10.98
N ALA A 118 6.92 19.99 9.75
CA ALA A 118 8.13 20.61 9.20
C ALA A 118 7.93 22.09 8.88
N THR A 119 6.75 22.48 8.42
CA THR A 119 6.42 23.90 8.18
C THR A 119 6.25 24.69 9.47
N TRP A 120 5.62 24.11 10.50
CA TRP A 120 5.42 24.77 11.79
C TRP A 120 6.75 25.10 12.47
N LYS A 121 7.67 24.13 12.53
CA LYS A 121 8.97 24.29 13.21
C LYS A 121 9.87 25.37 12.57
N LYS A 122 9.62 25.75 11.32
CA LYS A 122 10.43 26.74 10.60
C LYS A 122 10.00 28.19 10.89
N LYS A 123 8.90 28.38 11.63
CA LYS A 123 8.32 29.69 11.95
C LYS A 123 8.76 30.23 13.33
N ASP A 124 9.36 29.36 14.16
CA ASP A 124 10.00 29.70 15.43
C ASP A 124 11.53 29.77 15.26
#